data_AF-A0A954KXF5-F1
#
_entry.id   AF-A0A954KXF5-F1
#
_cell.length_a   1.000
_cell.length_b   1.000
_cell.length_c   1.000
_cell.angle_alpha   90.00
_cell.angle_beta   90.00
_cell.angle_gamma   90.00
#
_symmetry.space_group_name_H-M   'P 1'
#
loop_
_entity.id
_entity.type
_entity.pdbx_description
1 polymer ?
#
loop_
_entity_poly.entity_id
_entity_poly.type
_entity_poly.pdbx_seq_one_letter_code
_entity_poly.pdbx_strand_id
1 'polypeptide(L)' 'MLKHTLIHPKINEIIGRAGHHSKILIADGNYPAYNTLGPNAELVSLNLSPGVVSCTQVLEALLSAIPIEAA' A
#
# COMPACT_ATOMS: atom_id res chain seq x y z
N MET A 1 -6.56 -19.98 -3.43
CA MET A 1 -5.38 -19.40 -2.75
C MET A 1 -4.85 -18.25 -3.59
N LEU A 2 -4.27 -17.23 -2.95
CA LEU A 2 -3.63 -16.10 -3.63
C LEU A 2 -2.38 -16.58 -4.38
N LYS A 3 -2.09 -15.98 -5.55
CA LYS A 3 -0.92 -16.31 -6.40
C LYS A 3 0.23 -15.31 -6.27
N HIS A 4 0.11 -14.37 -5.33
CA HIS A 4 1.05 -13.28 -5.06
C HIS A 4 1.46 -13.30 -3.59
N THR A 5 2.48 -12.53 -3.20
CA THR A 5 3.02 -12.52 -1.83
C THR A 5 2.26 -11.58 -0.90
N LEU A 6 1.47 -10.64 -1.43
CA LEU A 6 0.63 -9.74 -0.63
C LEU A 6 -0.53 -10.49 0.04
N ILE A 7 -0.46 -10.67 1.35
CA ILE A 7 -1.51 -11.34 2.14
C ILE A 7 -2.39 -10.40 2.95
N HIS A 8 -2.05 -9.11 3.02
CA HIS A 8 -2.77 -8.18 3.89
C HIS A 8 -4.21 -7.96 3.39
N PRO A 9 -5.25 -8.35 4.15
CA PRO A 9 -6.61 -8.43 3.65
C PRO A 9 -7.16 -7.08 3.19
N LYS A 10 -6.96 -6.01 3.98
CA LYS A 10 -7.44 -4.67 3.63
C LYS A 10 -6.73 -4.09 2.40
N ILE A 11 -5.45 -4.42 2.17
CA ILE A 11 -4.73 -3.93 0.98
C ILE A 11 -5.26 -4.67 -0.24
N ASN A 12 -5.43 -5.99 -0.15
CA ASN A 12 -6.05 -6.79 -1.22
C ASN A 12 -7.46 -6.29 -1.59
N GLU A 13 -8.28 -5.93 -0.60
CA GLU A 13 -9.60 -5.32 -0.82
C GLU A 13 -9.49 -3.99 -1.59
N ILE A 14 -8.61 -3.08 -1.15
CA ILE A 14 -8.46 -1.75 -1.76
C ILE A 14 -7.94 -1.86 -3.19
N ILE A 15 -6.87 -2.62 -3.43
CA ILE A 15 -6.28 -2.74 -4.77
C ILE A 15 -7.19 -3.55 -5.72
N GLY A 16 -7.97 -4.50 -5.19
CA GLY A 16 -8.97 -5.23 -5.98
C GLY A 16 -10.11 -4.34 -6.48
N ARG A 17 -10.35 -3.19 -5.82
CA ARG A 17 -11.31 -2.16 -6.23
C ARG A 17 -10.67 -1.04 -7.04
N ALA A 18 -9.34 -0.94 -7.07
CA ALA A 18 -8.62 0.12 -7.74
C ALA A 18 -8.79 0.01 -9.26
N GLY A 19 -9.17 1.11 -9.89
CA GLY A 19 -9.26 1.24 -11.36
C GLY A 19 -7.96 1.76 -11.97
N HIS A 20 -7.96 1.90 -13.29
CA HIS A 20 -6.88 2.57 -14.03
C HIS A 20 -6.60 3.97 -13.46
N HIS A 21 -5.32 4.35 -13.39
CA HIS A 21 -4.84 5.61 -12.81
C HIS A 21 -5.05 5.80 -11.29
N SER A 22 -5.50 4.76 -10.58
CA SER A 22 -5.50 4.80 -9.11
C SER A 22 -4.07 4.97 -8.59
N LYS A 23 -3.93 5.70 -7.49
CA LYS A 23 -2.63 5.99 -6.89
C LYS A 23 -2.48 5.30 -5.55
N ILE A 24 -1.28 4.79 -5.28
CA ILE A 24 -0.89 4.25 -3.99
C ILE A 24 0.27 5.10 -3.49
N LEU A 25 0.17 5.59 -2.25
CA LEU A 25 1.27 6.25 -1.56
C LEU A 25 1.84 5.28 -0.53
N ILE A 26 3.11 4.92 -0.68
CA ILE A 26 3.88 4.22 0.34
C ILE A 26 4.68 5.28 1.09
N ALA A 27 4.52 5.33 2.39
CA ALA A 27 5.10 6.35 3.24
C ALA A 27 5.76 5.74 4.47
N ASP A 28 6.82 6.39 4.96
CA ASP A 28 7.46 6.06 6.23
C ASP A 28 6.67 6.64 7.41
N GLY A 29 7.14 6.38 8.63
CA GLY A 29 6.52 6.88 9.85
C GLY A 29 6.63 8.41 10.07
N ASN A 30 7.38 9.13 9.22
CA ASN A 30 7.55 10.58 9.32
C ASN A 30 6.58 11.35 8.43
N TYR A 31 5.98 10.70 7.43
CA TYR A 31 4.98 11.31 6.57
C TYR A 31 3.67 11.55 7.35
N PRO A 32 3.08 12.75 7.30
CA PRO A 32 1.87 13.10 8.06
C PRO A 32 0.59 12.54 7.41
N ALA A 33 0.50 11.21 7.26
CA ALA A 33 -0.51 10.52 6.46
C ALA A 33 -1.96 10.84 6.86
N TYR A 34 -2.21 11.00 8.16
CA TYR A 34 -3.55 11.34 8.66
C TYR A 34 -3.96 12.78 8.27
N ASN A 35 -3.01 13.72 8.27
CA ASN A 35 -3.28 15.12 7.98
C ASN A 35 -3.35 15.42 6.48
N THR A 36 -2.71 14.60 5.64
CA THR A 36 -2.69 14.77 4.18
C THR A 36 -3.69 13.86 3.46
N LEU A 37 -4.51 13.11 4.19
CA LEU A 37 -5.48 12.18 3.62
C LEU A 37 -6.55 12.92 2.81
N GLY A 38 -6.67 12.56 1.53
CA GLY A 38 -7.74 13.05 0.67
C GLY A 38 -9.07 12.36 0.95
N PRO A 39 -10.20 12.94 0.52
CA PRO A 39 -11.54 12.40 0.81
C PRO A 39 -11.82 11.01 0.20
N ASN A 40 -11.02 10.59 -0.79
CA ASN A 40 -11.15 9.30 -1.48
C ASN A 40 -9.98 8.35 -1.18
N ALA A 41 -9.18 8.64 -0.15
CA ALA A 41 -8.02 7.83 0.21
C ALA A 41 -8.33 6.94 1.42
N GLU A 42 -7.85 5.71 1.38
CA GLU A 42 -7.90 4.75 2.48
C GLU A 42 -6.51 4.70 3.14
N LEU A 43 -6.45 4.94 4.46
CA LEU A 43 -5.20 4.87 5.22
C LEU A 43 -5.03 3.47 5.82
N VAL A 44 -3.91 2.80 5.51
CA VAL A 44 -3.53 1.50 6.09
C VAL A 44 -2.19 1.64 6.81
N SER A 45 -2.21 1.57 8.14
CA SER A 45 -1.00 1.59 8.97
C SER A 45 -0.43 0.19 9.15
N LEU A 46 0.82 -0.01 8.76
CA LEU A 46 1.55 -1.28 8.89
C LEU A 46 2.71 -1.20 9.91
N ASN A 47 3.06 0.00 10.35
CA ASN A 47 4.21 0.25 11.21
C ASN A 47 3.99 -0.32 12.62
N LEU A 48 4.94 -1.16 13.06
CA LEU A 48 4.97 -1.70 14.42
C LEU A 48 6.15 -1.13 15.22
N SER A 49 7.35 -1.16 14.63
CA SER A 49 8.59 -0.63 15.21
C SER A 49 9.57 -0.25 14.09
N PRO A 50 10.64 0.53 14.37
CA PRO A 50 11.60 0.94 13.35
C PRO A 50 12.19 -0.25 12.59
N GLY A 51 12.17 -0.19 11.26
CA GLY A 51 12.68 -1.26 10.39
C GLY A 51 11.76 -2.48 10.25
N VAL A 52 10.64 -2.54 10.97
CA VAL A 52 9.66 -3.62 10.83
C VAL A 52 8.60 -3.19 9.82
N VAL A 53 8.61 -3.90 8.68
CA VAL A 53 7.94 -3.57 7.42
C VAL A 53 8.50 -2.26 6.84
N SER A 54 9.55 -2.37 6.02
CA SER A 54 10.11 -1.25 5.28
C SER A 54 9.23 -0.86 4.09
N CYS A 55 9.34 0.40 3.62
CA CYS A 55 8.66 0.85 2.40
C CYS A 55 9.00 -0.04 1.18
N THR A 56 10.24 -0.50 1.08
CA THR A 56 10.67 -1.41 0.00
C THR A 56 9.99 -2.77 0.06
N GLN A 57 9.82 -3.35 1.26
CA GLN A 57 9.08 -4.60 1.44
C GLN A 57 7.60 -4.45 1.06
N VAL A 58 6.99 -3.30 1.37
CA VAL A 58 5.62 -2.99 0.94
C VAL A 58 5.54 -2.89 -0.58
N LEU A 59 6.50 -2.21 -1.21
CA LEU A 59 6.57 -2.09 -2.67
C LEU A 59 6.73 -3.48 -3.33
N GLU A 60 7.63 -4.32 -2.84
CA GLU A 60 7.82 -5.69 -3.34
C GLU A 60 6.53 -6.52 -3.26
N ALA A 61 5.80 -6.42 -2.15
CA ALA A 61 4.52 -7.11 -1.99
C ALA A 61 3.47 -6.60 -2.99
N LEU A 62 3.37 -5.28 -3.20
CA LEU A 62 2.44 -4.69 -4.17
C LEU A 62 2.77 -5.09 -5.61
N LEU A 63 4.05 -5.05 -5.99
CA LEU A 63 4.52 -5.47 -7.32
C LEU A 63 4.21 -6.94 -7.62
N SER A 64 4.09 -7.79 -6.60
CA SER A 64 3.66 -9.18 -6.78
C SER A 64 2.17 -9.33 -7.13
N ALA A 65 1.34 -8.36 -6.74
CA ALA A 65 -0.12 -8.45 -6.78
C ALA A 65 -0.75 -7.65 -7.92
N ILE A 66 -0.15 -6.52 -8.32
CA ILE A 66 -0.70 -5.61 -9.33
C ILE A 66 0.38 -5.06 -10.26
N PRO A 67 0.05 -4.80 -11.54
CA PRO A 67 0.94 -4.06 -12.43
C PRO A 67 1.00 -2.57 -12.02
N ILE A 68 2.18 -1.97 -12.12
CA ILE A 68 2.41 -0.55 -11.87
C ILE A 68 2.87 0.10 -13.18
N GLU A 69 2.18 1.16 -13.61
CA GLU A 69 2.46 1.84 -14.88
C GLU A 69 3.48 2.99 -14.75
N ALA A 70 3.57 3.62 -13.57
CA ALA A 70 4.46 4.75 -13.30
C ALA A 70 4.72 4.90 -11.79
N ALA A 71 5.83 5.55 -11.45
CA ALA A 71 6.24 5.91 -10.08
C ALA A 71 6.78 7.35 -10.04
#